data_AF-A0A9D8AJ65-F1
#
_entry.id   AF-A0A9D8AJ65-F1
#
_cell.length_a   1.000
_cell.length_b   1.000
_cell.length_c   1.000
_cell.angle_alpha   90.00
_cell.angle_beta   90.00
_cell.angle_gamma   90.00
#
_symmetry.space_group_name_H-M   'P 1'
#
loop_
_entity.id
_entity.type
_entity.pdbx_description
1 polymer ?
#
loop_
_entity_poly.entity_id
_entity_poly.type
_entity_poly.pdbx_seq_one_letter_code
_entity_poly.pdbx_strand_id
1 'polypeptide(L)'
;MEGFFSQTFYGNTIGQWFLALLVVVAAVVVGKVVYWIIKNFIHKITAKTKNKLDDIIIDMIEEPIMFAIIIAGAWWGLSTLTFGETAESLIGHIYFILILLNIAWLITRLFDSLVNHFVVPIVEKSKSDLDDQVLPIIRKG
;
A
#
# COMPACT_ATOMS: atom_id res chain seq x y z
N MET A 1 34.16 -13.50 -28.32
CA MET A 1 32.75 -13.92 -28.22
C MET A 1 32.09 -12.93 -27.29
N GLU A 2 31.23 -12.05 -27.80
CA GLU A 2 30.40 -11.24 -26.91
C GLU A 2 29.47 -12.18 -26.14
N GLY A 3 29.51 -12.11 -24.80
CA GLY A 3 28.71 -12.98 -23.96
C GLY A 3 27.22 -12.67 -24.10
N PHE A 4 26.35 -13.65 -23.85
CA PHE A 4 24.88 -13.45 -23.90
C PHE A 4 24.43 -12.19 -23.12
N PHE A 5 25.04 -11.91 -21.97
CA PHE A 5 24.71 -10.76 -21.13
C PHE A 5 25.08 -9.38 -21.70
N SER A 6 25.98 -9.30 -22.69
CA SER A 6 26.37 -8.03 -23.32
C SER A 6 25.50 -7.63 -24.51
N GLN A 7 24.59 -8.51 -24.96
CA GLN A 7 23.63 -8.16 -26.01
C GLN A 7 22.69 -7.06 -25.52
N THR A 8 22.43 -6.07 -26.39
CA THR A 8 21.60 -4.91 -26.06
C THR A 8 20.16 -5.09 -26.57
N PHE A 9 19.20 -4.66 -25.76
CA PHE A 9 17.78 -4.69 -26.02
C PHE A 9 17.14 -3.42 -25.42
N TYR A 10 16.49 -2.62 -26.26
CA TYR A 10 15.97 -1.29 -25.89
C TYR A 10 17.00 -0.41 -25.16
N GLY A 11 18.22 -0.34 -25.68
CA GLY A 11 19.29 0.50 -25.11
C GLY A 11 19.95 -0.04 -23.83
N ASN A 12 19.50 -1.19 -23.33
CA ASN A 12 20.04 -1.82 -22.12
C ASN A 12 20.58 -3.21 -22.43
N THR A 13 21.62 -3.63 -21.73
CA THR A 13 22.14 -5.00 -21.83
C THR A 13 21.16 -6.01 -21.23
N ILE A 14 21.18 -7.25 -21.70
CA ILE A 14 20.42 -8.36 -21.07
C ILE A 14 20.79 -8.50 -19.59
N GLY A 15 22.06 -8.24 -19.22
CA GLY A 15 22.49 -8.21 -17.82
C GLY A 15 21.77 -7.15 -16.98
N GLN A 16 21.57 -5.94 -17.51
CA GLN A 16 20.82 -4.89 -16.82
C GLN A 16 19.34 -5.26 -16.65
N TRP A 17 18.70 -5.82 -17.68
CA TRP A 17 17.33 -6.33 -17.57
C TRP A 17 17.19 -7.41 -16.51
N PHE A 18 18.15 -8.34 -16.46
CA PHE A 18 18.18 -9.37 -15.43
C PHE A 18 18.33 -8.79 -14.02
N LEU A 19 19.21 -7.81 -13.84
CA LEU A 19 19.41 -7.13 -12.55
C LEU A 19 18.15 -6.37 -12.12
N ALA A 20 17.52 -5.62 -13.03
CA ALA A 20 16.27 -4.92 -12.77
C ALA A 20 15.17 -5.89 -12.30
N LEU A 21 15.02 -7.03 -12.98
CA LEU A 21 14.08 -8.08 -12.58
C LEU A 21 14.41 -8.63 -11.19
N LEU A 22 15.68 -8.86 -10.89
CA LEU A 22 16.13 -9.35 -9.59
C LEU A 22 15.77 -8.37 -8.46
N VAL A 23 15.95 -7.07 -8.68
CA VAL A 23 15.56 -6.01 -7.73
C VAL A 23 14.05 -6.01 -7.49
N VAL A 24 13.25 -6.11 -8.54
CA VAL A 24 11.78 -6.18 -8.43
C VAL A 24 11.36 -7.42 -7.62
N VAL A 25 11.91 -8.59 -7.94
CA VAL A 25 11.63 -9.84 -7.22
C VAL A 25 12.05 -9.72 -5.75
N ALA A 26 13.24 -9.17 -5.49
CA ALA A 26 13.72 -8.94 -4.13
C ALA A 26 12.78 -8.02 -3.35
N ALA A 27 12.26 -6.96 -3.97
CA ALA A 27 11.31 -6.07 -3.31
C ALA A 27 9.96 -6.73 -2.99
N VAL A 28 9.46 -7.60 -3.87
CA VAL A 28 8.25 -8.40 -3.59
C VAL A 28 8.49 -9.34 -2.41
N VAL A 29 9.68 -9.97 -2.36
CA VAL A 29 10.07 -10.81 -1.21
C VAL A 29 10.14 -9.98 0.06
N VAL A 30 10.79 -8.81 0.04
CA VAL A 30 10.84 -7.89 1.18
C VAL A 30 9.44 -7.48 1.62
N GLY A 31 8.54 -7.13 0.71
CA GLY A 31 7.14 -6.81 1.02
C GLY A 31 6.42 -7.95 1.73
N LYS A 32 6.61 -9.20 1.27
CA LYS A 32 6.06 -10.40 1.94
C LYS A 32 6.66 -10.65 3.32
N VAL A 33 7.96 -10.40 3.49
CA VAL A 33 8.62 -10.52 4.81
C VAL A 33 8.08 -9.47 5.77
N VAL A 34 7.96 -8.22 5.33
CA VAL A 34 7.38 -7.13 6.12
C VAL A 34 5.94 -7.47 6.53
N TYR A 35 5.11 -7.94 5.60
CA TYR A 35 3.77 -8.42 5.90
C TYR A 35 3.76 -9.51 6.98
N TRP A 36 4.61 -10.53 6.80
CA TRP A 36 4.70 -11.62 7.77
C TRP A 36 5.14 -11.13 9.15
N ILE A 37 6.07 -10.18 9.23
CA ILE A 37 6.51 -9.57 10.49
C ILE A 37 5.36 -8.80 11.15
N ILE A 38 4.64 -7.95 10.40
CA ILE A 38 3.51 -7.18 10.91
C ILE A 38 2.45 -8.14 11.47
N LYS A 39 1.99 -9.08 10.64
CA LYS A 39 0.98 -10.07 10.98
C LYS A 39 1.35 -10.96 12.18
N ASN A 40 2.58 -11.45 12.23
CA ASN A 40 2.94 -12.52 13.18
C ASN A 40 3.60 -11.99 14.45
N PHE A 41 4.20 -10.80 14.41
CA PHE A 41 4.92 -10.19 15.53
C PHE A 41 4.20 -8.95 16.06
N ILE A 42 3.87 -7.98 15.20
CA ILE A 42 3.28 -6.71 15.63
C ILE A 42 1.88 -6.93 16.20
N HIS A 43 0.99 -7.66 15.50
CA HIS A 43 -0.35 -7.95 16.03
C HIS A 43 -0.33 -8.72 17.37
N LYS A 44 0.66 -9.58 17.61
CA LYS A 44 0.77 -10.29 18.89
C LYS A 44 1.24 -9.38 20.04
N ILE A 45 1.95 -8.31 19.72
CA ILE A 45 2.39 -7.31 20.70
C ILE A 45 1.24 -6.36 20.99
N THR A 46 0.57 -5.85 19.97
CA THR A 46 -0.52 -4.89 20.15
C THR A 46 -1.77 -5.51 20.78
N ALA A 47 -2.05 -6.80 20.49
CA ALA A 47 -3.10 -7.54 21.20
C ALA A 47 -2.83 -7.74 22.70
N LYS A 48 -1.58 -7.59 23.16
CA LYS A 48 -1.21 -7.66 24.59
C LYS A 48 -1.29 -6.30 25.27
N THR A 49 -1.35 -5.21 24.52
CA THR A 49 -1.55 -3.87 25.07
C THR A 49 -3.04 -3.58 25.31
N LYS A 50 -3.34 -2.71 26.29
CA LYS A 50 -4.72 -2.30 26.58
C LYS A 50 -5.32 -1.35 25.53
N ASN A 51 -4.52 -0.88 24.57
CA ASN A 51 -4.89 0.17 23.64
C ASN A 51 -5.37 -0.40 22.30
N LYS A 52 -6.70 -0.47 22.11
CA LYS A 52 -7.32 -0.94 20.86
C LYS A 52 -6.98 -0.08 19.64
N LEU A 53 -6.57 1.17 19.84
CA LEU A 53 -6.25 2.08 18.74
C LEU A 53 -5.00 1.66 17.98
N ASP A 54 -4.02 1.06 18.66
CA ASP A 54 -2.77 0.66 18.03
C ASP A 54 -3.00 -0.54 17.10
N ASP A 55 -3.83 -1.51 17.51
CA ASP A 55 -4.26 -2.63 16.65
C ASP A 55 -4.93 -2.14 15.37
N ILE A 56 -5.88 -1.20 15.52
CA ILE A 56 -6.65 -0.63 14.43
C ILE A 56 -5.73 0.09 13.44
N ILE A 57 -4.85 0.96 13.93
CA ILE A 57 -3.91 1.71 13.07
C ILE A 57 -3.02 0.75 12.28
N ILE A 58 -2.52 -0.30 12.92
CA ILE A 58 -1.63 -1.28 12.28
C ILE A 58 -2.37 -2.05 11.17
N ASP A 59 -3.58 -2.54 11.44
CA ASP A 59 -4.44 -3.18 10.44
C ASP A 59 -4.72 -2.25 9.24
N MET A 60 -4.78 -0.94 9.47
CA MET A 60 -5.08 0.03 8.42
C MET A 60 -3.88 0.34 7.53
N ILE A 61 -2.67 0.41 8.11
CA ILE A 61 -1.45 0.78 7.37
C ILE A 61 -0.75 -0.42 6.76
N GLU A 62 -0.99 -1.65 7.25
CA GLU A 62 -0.29 -2.86 6.81
C GLU A 62 -0.35 -3.01 5.28
N GLU A 63 -1.55 -2.99 4.71
CA GLU A 63 -1.72 -3.22 3.28
C GLU A 63 -1.24 -2.03 2.40
N PRO A 64 -1.52 -0.76 2.74
CA PRO A 64 -0.93 0.39 2.05
C PRO A 64 0.60 0.37 2.03
N ILE A 65 1.23 0.01 3.14
CA ILE A 65 2.70 -0.08 3.25
C ILE A 65 3.24 -1.19 2.35
N MET A 66 2.61 -2.37 2.31
CA MET A 66 3.02 -3.44 1.40
C MET A 66 3.01 -2.98 -0.06
N PHE A 67 1.93 -2.31 -0.47
CA PHE A 67 1.81 -1.81 -1.84
C PHE A 67 2.87 -0.75 -2.14
N ALA A 68 3.13 0.17 -1.20
CA ALA A 68 4.19 1.17 -1.33
C ALA A 68 5.59 0.54 -1.45
N ILE A 69 5.89 -0.52 -0.70
CA ILE A 69 7.18 -1.23 -0.80
C ILE A 69 7.36 -1.86 -2.19
N ILE A 70 6.30 -2.48 -2.73
CA ILE A 70 6.33 -3.09 -4.06
C ILE A 70 6.55 -2.01 -5.14
N ILE A 71 5.85 -0.88 -5.06
CA ILE A 71 6.03 0.26 -5.96
C ILE A 71 7.47 0.78 -5.86
N ALA A 72 7.99 1.02 -4.66
CA ALA A 72 9.33 1.55 -4.46
C ALA A 72 10.41 0.61 -5.02
N GLY A 73 10.25 -0.70 -4.83
CA GLY A 73 11.14 -1.69 -5.40
C GLY A 73 11.09 -1.78 -6.91
N ALA A 74 9.88 -1.68 -7.48
CA ALA A 74 9.72 -1.61 -8.93
C ALA A 74 10.36 -0.34 -9.50
N TRP A 75 10.20 0.80 -8.82
CA TRP A 75 10.83 2.06 -9.20
C TRP A 75 12.33 1.91 -9.21
N TRP A 76 12.89 1.34 -8.15
CA TRP A 76 14.33 1.15 -8.04
C TRP A 76 14.86 0.20 -9.12
N GLY A 77 14.20 -0.93 -9.36
CA GLY A 77 14.57 -1.86 -10.43
C GLY A 77 14.55 -1.19 -11.81
N LEU A 78 13.48 -0.47 -12.14
CA LEU A 78 13.38 0.25 -13.42
C LEU A 78 14.37 1.41 -13.53
N SER A 79 14.71 2.09 -12.43
CA SER A 79 15.69 3.18 -12.44
C SER A 79 17.13 2.72 -12.79
N THR A 80 17.39 1.41 -12.73
CA THR A 80 18.67 0.83 -13.21
C THR A 80 18.73 0.70 -14.74
N LEU A 81 17.61 0.86 -15.43
CA LEU A 81 17.48 0.81 -16.87
C LEU A 81 17.38 2.22 -17.44
N THR A 82 17.99 2.42 -18.60
CA THR A 82 17.89 3.68 -19.36
C THR A 82 16.76 3.56 -20.37
N PHE A 83 15.82 4.51 -20.38
CA PHE A 83 14.73 4.53 -21.35
C PHE A 83 14.80 5.81 -22.20
N GLY A 84 14.03 5.86 -23.29
CA GLY A 84 13.85 7.11 -24.04
C GLY A 84 12.90 8.06 -23.31
N GLU A 85 12.98 9.37 -23.58
CA GLU A 85 12.21 10.42 -22.88
C GLU A 85 10.71 10.12 -22.77
N THR A 86 10.09 9.63 -23.85
CA THR A 86 8.66 9.28 -23.85
C THR A 86 8.33 8.15 -22.86
N ALA A 87 9.19 7.13 -22.80
CA ALA A 87 8.99 5.99 -21.91
C ALA A 87 9.26 6.39 -20.45
N GLU A 88 10.32 7.17 -20.18
CA GLU A 88 10.59 7.71 -18.84
C GLU A 88 9.42 8.57 -18.33
N SER A 89 8.88 9.44 -19.18
CA SER A 89 7.72 10.26 -18.86
C SER A 89 6.50 9.39 -18.54
N LEU A 90 6.18 8.41 -19.39
CA LEU A 90 5.04 7.52 -19.18
C LEU A 90 5.20 6.73 -17.86
N ILE A 91 6.39 6.19 -17.60
CA ILE A 91 6.71 5.50 -16.36
C ILE A 91 6.45 6.43 -15.17
N GLY A 92 6.97 7.66 -15.20
CA GLY A 92 6.72 8.66 -14.15
C GLY A 92 5.24 8.92 -13.88
N HIS A 93 4.42 9.07 -14.93
CA HIS A 93 2.96 9.24 -14.79
C HIS A 93 2.30 8.00 -14.16
N ILE A 94 2.70 6.80 -14.55
CA ILE A 94 2.19 5.56 -13.96
C ILE A 94 2.52 5.52 -12.46
N TYR A 95 3.76 5.82 -12.08
CA TYR A 95 4.15 5.88 -10.66
C TYR A 95 3.38 6.93 -9.88
N PHE A 96 3.18 8.11 -10.45
CA PHE A 96 2.37 9.15 -9.83
C PHE A 96 0.93 8.67 -9.56
N ILE A 97 0.29 8.04 -10.55
CA ILE A 97 -1.07 7.48 -10.41
C ILE A 97 -1.08 6.37 -9.35
N LEU A 98 -0.10 5.46 -9.34
CA LEU A 98 -0.02 4.37 -8.36
C LEU A 98 0.12 4.90 -6.93
N ILE A 99 0.98 5.89 -6.71
CA ILE A 99 1.16 6.53 -5.40
C ILE A 99 -0.11 7.28 -5.00
N LEU A 100 -0.71 8.03 -5.92
CA LEU A 100 -1.95 8.77 -5.67
C LEU A 100 -3.08 7.83 -5.26
N LEU A 101 -3.25 6.71 -5.97
CA LEU A 101 -4.24 5.69 -5.64
C LEU A 101 -3.94 5.04 -4.29
N ASN A 102 -2.67 4.78 -3.97
CA ASN A 102 -2.29 4.23 -2.67
C ASN A 102 -2.64 5.19 -1.51
N ILE A 103 -2.37 6.48 -1.68
CA ILE A 103 -2.71 7.51 -0.69
C ILE A 103 -4.23 7.67 -0.58
N ALA A 104 -4.95 7.78 -1.70
CA ALA A 104 -6.40 7.89 -1.69
C ALA A 104 -7.05 6.69 -0.99
N TRP A 105 -6.58 5.49 -1.29
CA TRP A 105 -7.03 4.27 -0.64
C TRP A 105 -6.72 4.26 0.86
N LEU A 106 -5.50 4.65 1.26
CA LEU A 106 -5.14 4.80 2.68
C LEU A 106 -6.08 5.77 3.39
N ILE A 107 -6.43 6.91 2.78
CA ILE A 107 -7.37 7.88 3.34
C ILE A 107 -8.76 7.28 3.53
N THR A 108 -9.29 6.59 2.52
CA THR A 108 -10.63 5.95 2.63
C THR A 108 -10.67 4.93 3.76
N ARG A 109 -9.64 4.09 3.86
CA ARG A 109 -9.51 3.11 4.94
C ARG A 109 -9.36 3.78 6.31
N LEU A 110 -8.67 4.93 6.35
CA LEU A 110 -8.55 5.77 7.53
C LEU A 110 -9.91 6.25 8.01
N PHE A 111 -10.69 6.81 7.10
CA PHE A 111 -12.01 7.31 7.38
C PHE A 111 -12.96 6.20 7.84
N ASP A 112 -13.02 5.09 7.12
CA ASP A 112 -13.88 3.95 7.45
C ASP A 112 -13.59 3.41 8.85
N SER A 113 -12.31 3.29 9.19
CA SER A 113 -11.92 2.78 10.50
C SER A 113 -12.26 3.76 11.63
N LEU A 114 -12.03 5.06 11.44
CA LEU A 114 -12.41 6.09 12.40
C LEU A 114 -13.91 6.11 12.65
N VAL A 115 -14.71 6.03 11.59
CA VAL A 115 -16.19 5.99 11.69
C VAL A 115 -16.63 4.76 12.48
N ASN A 116 -16.14 3.57 12.12
CA ASN A 116 -16.55 2.32 12.75
C ASN A 116 -16.13 2.20 14.22
N HIS A 117 -14.96 2.73 14.60
CA HIS A 117 -14.43 2.57 15.95
C HIS A 117 -14.72 3.72 16.91
N PHE A 118 -14.88 4.95 16.41
CA PHE A 118 -15.14 6.11 17.26
C PHE A 118 -16.58 6.62 17.11
N VAL A 119 -17.09 6.76 15.89
CA VAL A 119 -18.40 7.39 15.66
C VAL A 119 -19.53 6.42 15.99
N VAL A 120 -19.50 5.19 15.44
CA VAL A 120 -20.56 4.19 15.65
C VAL A 120 -20.80 3.90 17.14
N PRO A 121 -19.77 3.63 17.98
CA PRO A 121 -20.01 3.32 19.40
C PRO A 121 -20.54 4.51 20.20
N ILE A 122 -20.20 5.75 19.82
CA ILE A 122 -20.76 6.96 20.45
C ILE A 122 -22.25 7.07 20.11
N VAL A 123 -22.62 6.88 18.84
CA VAL A 123 -24.01 6.93 18.40
C VAL A 123 -24.83 5.82 19.07
N GLU A 124 -24.31 4.60 19.12
CA GLU A 124 -24.97 3.46 19.79
C GLU A 124 -25.14 3.69 21.30
N LYS A 125 -24.14 4.25 22.00
CA LYS A 125 -24.25 4.61 23.42
C LYS A 125 -25.17 5.80 23.68
N SER A 126 -25.36 6.68 22.69
CA SER A 126 -26.27 7.82 22.76
C SER A 126 -27.74 7.45 22.48
N LYS A 127 -28.04 6.18 22.14
CA LYS A 127 -29.40 5.68 21.98
C LYS A 127 -30.13 5.60 23.32
N SER A 128 -30.68 6.74 23.72
CA SER A 128 -32.00 6.80 24.36
C SER A 128 -32.90 7.91 23.79
N ASP A 129 -32.44 8.84 22.94
CA ASP A 129 -33.31 9.93 22.44
C ASP A 129 -33.08 10.37 20.96
N LEU A 130 -32.13 9.79 20.22
CA LEU A 130 -31.81 10.22 18.84
C LEU A 130 -32.42 9.34 17.73
N ASP A 131 -32.98 8.18 18.08
CA ASP A 131 -33.52 7.23 17.10
C ASP A 131 -34.78 7.78 16.38
N ASP A 132 -35.61 8.55 17.07
CA ASP A 132 -36.91 8.96 16.54
C ASP A 132 -36.83 10.00 15.41
N GLN A 133 -35.74 10.75 15.31
CA GLN A 133 -35.61 11.86 14.34
C GLN A 133 -34.67 11.54 13.18
N VAL A 134 -33.66 10.70 13.38
CA VAL A 134 -32.60 10.46 12.38
C VAL A 134 -32.92 9.28 11.46
N LEU A 135 -33.62 8.26 11.96
CA LEU A 135 -33.99 7.06 11.20
C LEU A 135 -34.75 7.29 9.88
N PRO A 136 -35.67 8.27 9.74
CA PRO A 136 -36.42 8.48 8.51
C PRO A 136 -35.58 9.02 7.34
N ILE A 137 -34.50 9.76 7.65
CA ILE A 137 -33.66 10.44 6.65
C ILE A 137 -32.68 9.44 6.03
N ILE A 138 -32.11 8.55 6.85
CA ILE A 138 -31.18 7.50 6.42
C ILE A 138 -31.89 6.42 5.57
N ARG A 139 -33.19 6.17 5.78
CA ARG A 139 -33.94 5.15 5.00
C ARG A 139 -34.42 5.62 3.62
N LYS A 140 -34.25 6.89 3.26
CA LYS A 140 -34.72 7.45 1.97
C LYS A 140 -33.58 7.90 1.04
N GLY A 141 -32.33 7.82 1.47
CA GLY A 141 -31.13 8.16 0.69
C GLY A 141 -30.37 6.94 0.21
#